data_AF-A0A644XT61-F1
#
_entry.id   AF-A0A644XT61-F1
#
_cell.length_a   1.000
_cell.length_b   1.000
_cell.length_c   1.000
_cell.angle_alpha   90.00
_cell.angle_beta   90.00
_cell.angle_gamma   90.00
#
_symmetry.space_group_name_H-M   'P 1'
#
loop_
_entity.id
_entity.type
_entity.pdbx_description
1 polymer ?
#
loop_
_entity_poly.entity_id
_entity_poly.type
_entity_poly.pdbx_seq_one_letter_code
_entity_poly.pdbx_strand_id
1 'polypeptide(L)'
;MSCRLEGETARPSVEALLHALLPFPYVVHLHPALVNGVTCAQDGEASVHRLFGEALWVELVKPGFILANIVRERLIAHQAKTGKVYSLIFLQNHGIFVGGQSLEEIAQIYTEVLSTIEAQLVRKPDFTECEADADKVEKVSGVLQGLKNERILFRNTLEFKHLLTDRSSFAKAGSSFTPDHIVYAGFKPLWVDEGADVSKAFVQFEREHGSAPKIVCVQNLGVFSLGEKPLPLFFDTVAISVYSESFGGPRFMDEAMINFIRNWEVEKYRSQVSS
;
A
#
# COMPACT_ATOMS: atom_id res chain seq x y z
N MET A 1 21.64 -14.13 -2.64
CA MET A 1 21.48 -14.85 -3.93
C MET A 1 21.67 -16.37 -3.80
N SER A 2 22.20 -16.88 -2.68
CA SER A 2 22.48 -18.32 -2.46
C SER A 2 21.28 -19.18 -2.02
N CYS A 3 20.06 -18.64 -2.04
CA CYS A 3 18.83 -19.34 -1.64
C CYS A 3 18.04 -19.92 -2.82
N ARG A 4 18.66 -20.00 -4.00
CA ARG A 4 18.07 -20.63 -5.20
C ARG A 4 18.40 -22.12 -5.21
N LEU A 5 17.47 -22.92 -5.71
CA LEU A 5 17.78 -24.30 -6.07
C LEU A 5 18.68 -24.33 -7.31
N GLU A 6 19.41 -25.43 -7.49
CA GLU A 6 20.22 -25.63 -8.69
C GLU A 6 19.34 -25.58 -9.95
N GLY A 7 19.78 -24.85 -10.97
CA GLY A 7 19.02 -24.64 -12.21
C GLY A 7 18.05 -23.45 -12.18
N GLU A 8 17.75 -22.89 -11.00
CA GLU A 8 16.83 -21.75 -10.88
C GLU A 8 17.54 -20.40 -11.13
N THR A 9 16.92 -19.57 -11.96
CA THR A 9 17.44 -18.24 -12.33
C THR A 9 16.62 -17.09 -11.74
N ALA A 10 15.36 -17.36 -11.37
CA ALA A 10 14.47 -16.36 -10.80
C ALA A 10 15.02 -15.78 -9.49
N ARG A 11 14.77 -14.49 -9.26
CA ARG A 11 15.13 -13.86 -7.99
C ARG A 11 14.08 -14.24 -6.93
N PRO A 12 14.47 -14.85 -5.81
CA PRO A 12 13.54 -15.13 -4.73
C PRO A 12 13.03 -13.84 -4.09
N SER A 13 11.86 -13.92 -3.44
CA SER A 13 11.29 -12.80 -2.70
C SER A 13 12.30 -12.21 -1.70
N VAL A 14 12.25 -10.89 -1.53
CA VAL A 14 13.05 -10.19 -0.51
C VAL A 14 12.66 -10.61 0.91
N GLU A 15 11.48 -11.20 1.06
CA GLU A 15 10.93 -11.67 2.32
C GLU A 15 10.97 -13.19 2.46
N ALA A 16 11.70 -13.89 1.58
CA ALA A 16 11.85 -15.34 1.65
C ALA A 16 12.37 -15.83 3.02
N LEU A 17 13.11 -15.00 3.74
CA LEU A 17 13.55 -15.30 5.10
C LEU A 17 12.36 -15.43 6.08
N LEU A 18 11.31 -14.60 5.97
CA LEU A 18 10.13 -14.72 6.84
C LEU A 18 9.39 -16.03 6.57
N HIS A 19 9.25 -16.42 5.30
CA HIS A 19 8.68 -17.71 4.94
C HIS A 19 9.48 -18.89 5.53
N ALA A 20 10.82 -18.80 5.54
CA ALA A 20 11.67 -19.84 6.09
C ALA A 20 11.69 -19.90 7.63
N LEU A 21 11.36 -18.80 8.32
CA LEU A 21 11.37 -18.71 9.77
C LEU A 21 10.10 -19.28 10.42
N LEU A 22 8.97 -19.20 9.71
CA LEU A 22 7.69 -19.63 10.24
C LEU A 22 7.56 -21.16 10.14
N PRO A 23 7.30 -21.88 11.24
CA PRO A 23 7.30 -23.34 11.28
C PRO A 23 5.96 -23.91 10.77
N PHE A 24 5.55 -23.47 9.59
CA PHE A 24 4.34 -23.94 8.90
C PHE A 24 4.71 -24.43 7.51
N PRO A 25 4.08 -25.51 7.01
CA PRO A 25 4.30 -25.97 5.64
C PRO A 25 3.82 -24.94 4.61
N TYR A 26 2.81 -24.13 4.94
CA TYR A 26 2.33 -23.04 4.11
C TYR A 26 2.42 -21.71 4.85
N VAL A 27 3.02 -20.72 4.18
CA VAL A 27 3.11 -19.34 4.64
C VAL A 27 2.72 -18.43 3.50
N VAL A 28 1.65 -17.65 3.68
CA VAL A 28 1.10 -16.78 2.65
C VAL A 28 1.08 -15.34 3.15
N HIS A 29 1.75 -14.48 2.39
CA HIS A 29 1.84 -13.05 2.65
C HIS A 29 1.01 -12.28 1.63
N LEU A 30 0.08 -11.44 2.10
CA LEU A 30 -0.79 -10.63 1.25
C LEU A 30 -0.91 -9.19 1.78
N HIS A 31 -1.27 -8.29 0.87
CA HIS A 31 -1.53 -6.87 1.12
C HIS A 31 -2.98 -6.43 0.81
N PRO A 32 -4.04 -7.13 1.28
CA PRO A 32 -5.40 -6.67 0.99
C PRO A 32 -5.62 -5.25 1.51
N ALA A 33 -6.26 -4.38 0.73
CA ALA A 33 -6.57 -3.02 1.16
C ALA A 33 -7.31 -2.98 2.51
N LEU A 34 -8.17 -3.97 2.77
CA LEU A 34 -8.89 -4.11 4.04
C LEU A 34 -7.96 -4.37 5.24
N VAL A 35 -6.98 -5.28 5.09
CA VAL A 35 -5.94 -5.51 6.11
C VAL A 35 -5.10 -4.26 6.29
N ASN A 36 -4.72 -3.63 5.18
CA ASN A 36 -3.96 -2.39 5.22
C ASN A 36 -4.75 -1.22 5.83
N GLY A 37 -6.08 -1.26 5.79
CA GLY A 37 -6.94 -0.39 6.57
C GLY A 37 -6.64 -0.42 8.07
N VAL A 38 -6.23 -1.56 8.63
CA VAL A 38 -5.80 -1.68 10.03
C VAL A 38 -4.30 -1.42 10.18
N THR A 39 -3.46 -2.03 9.33
CA THR A 39 -2.00 -1.93 9.50
C THR A 39 -1.45 -0.54 9.19
N CYS A 40 -2.20 0.26 8.44
CA CYS A 40 -1.87 1.64 8.11
C CYS A 40 -2.74 2.64 8.87
N ALA A 41 -3.27 2.26 10.04
CA ALA A 41 -4.05 3.15 10.89
C ALA A 41 -3.31 3.55 12.17
N GLN A 42 -3.73 4.66 12.78
CA GLN A 42 -3.11 5.17 14.01
C GLN A 42 -3.24 4.21 15.18
N ASP A 43 -4.40 3.56 15.33
CA ASP A 43 -4.69 2.59 16.40
C ASP A 43 -4.55 1.14 15.92
N GLY A 44 -3.75 0.91 14.87
CA GLY A 44 -3.61 -0.39 14.22
C GLY A 44 -3.18 -1.51 15.16
N GLU A 45 -2.13 -1.29 15.97
CA GLU A 45 -1.61 -2.27 16.93
C GLU A 45 -2.67 -2.65 17.98
N ALA A 46 -3.28 -1.65 18.61
CA ALA A 46 -4.34 -1.86 19.59
C ALA A 46 -5.55 -2.59 18.98
N SER A 47 -5.88 -2.26 17.74
CA SER A 47 -6.97 -2.90 16.99
C SER A 47 -6.66 -4.36 16.66
N VAL A 48 -5.44 -4.68 16.21
CA VAL A 48 -5.02 -6.06 15.96
C VAL A 48 -5.07 -6.89 17.23
N HIS A 49 -4.57 -6.38 18.35
CA HIS A 49 -4.65 -7.09 19.63
C HIS A 49 -6.09 -7.30 20.11
N ARG A 50 -6.96 -6.30 19.93
CA ARG A 50 -8.38 -6.41 20.28
C ARG A 50 -9.12 -7.43 19.42
N LEU A 51 -8.83 -7.50 18.12
CA LEU A 51 -9.56 -8.33 17.16
C LEU A 51 -9.03 -9.75 17.05
N PHE A 52 -7.71 -9.93 17.17
CA PHE A 52 -7.02 -11.19 16.89
C PHE A 52 -6.22 -11.75 18.07
N GLY A 53 -6.31 -11.09 19.24
CA GLY A 53 -5.72 -11.58 20.49
C GLY A 53 -4.21 -11.77 20.40
N GLU A 54 -3.78 -13.04 20.38
CA GLU A 54 -2.37 -13.44 20.32
C GLU A 54 -1.75 -13.29 18.91
N ALA A 55 -2.25 -12.40 18.05
CA ALA A 55 -1.54 -12.07 16.81
C ALA A 55 -0.27 -11.26 17.10
N LEU A 56 0.77 -11.45 16.29
CA LEU A 56 1.98 -10.65 16.39
C LEU A 56 1.81 -9.36 15.60
N TRP A 57 1.97 -8.22 16.26
CA TRP A 57 2.19 -6.94 15.59
C TRP A 57 3.68 -6.65 15.46
N VAL A 58 4.09 -6.15 14.29
CA VAL A 58 5.43 -5.64 14.05
C VAL A 58 5.30 -4.21 13.55
N GLU A 59 5.93 -3.29 14.28
CA GLU A 59 6.04 -1.88 13.93
C GLU A 59 6.77 -1.66 12.59
N LEU A 60 6.74 -0.43 12.08
CA LEU A 60 7.38 -0.09 10.82
C LEU A 60 8.89 -0.33 10.90
N VAL A 61 9.36 -1.34 10.17
CA VAL A 61 10.78 -1.72 10.11
C VAL A 61 11.20 -1.93 8.67
N LYS A 62 12.51 -1.85 8.42
CA LYS A 62 13.05 -2.03 7.06
C LYS A 62 12.82 -3.49 6.61
N PRO A 63 12.19 -3.72 5.44
CA PRO A 63 11.94 -5.06 4.93
C PRO A 63 13.25 -5.82 4.66
N GLY A 64 13.15 -7.15 4.60
CA GLY A 64 14.30 -8.05 4.43
C GLY A 64 14.88 -8.53 5.76
N PHE A 65 16.21 -8.51 5.90
CA PHE A 65 16.90 -9.16 7.02
C PHE A 65 16.54 -8.59 8.41
N ILE A 66 16.40 -7.26 8.52
CA ILE A 66 16.10 -6.61 9.81
C ILE A 66 14.73 -7.05 10.32
N LEU A 67 13.70 -6.94 9.47
CA LEU A 67 12.37 -7.46 9.75
C LEU A 67 12.41 -8.95 10.13
N ALA A 68 13.09 -9.78 9.34
CA ALA A 68 13.19 -11.22 9.60
C ALA A 68 13.81 -11.52 10.97
N ASN A 69 14.88 -10.81 11.36
CA ASN A 69 15.52 -11.03 12.65
C ASN A 69 14.62 -10.61 13.82
N ILE A 70 13.91 -9.49 13.72
CA ILE A 70 12.96 -9.03 14.74
C ILE A 70 11.83 -10.05 14.91
N VAL A 71 11.26 -10.54 13.81
CA VAL A 71 10.23 -11.58 13.83
C VAL A 71 10.76 -12.85 14.50
N ARG A 72 11.96 -13.32 14.12
CA ARG A 72 12.59 -14.50 14.73
C ARG A 72 12.72 -14.39 16.24
N GLU A 73 13.23 -13.26 16.74
CA GLU A 73 13.40 -13.03 18.18
C GLU A 73 12.07 -13.05 18.93
N ARG A 74 11.02 -12.43 18.36
CA ARG A 74 9.66 -12.43 18.94
C ARG A 74 9.02 -13.82 18.92
N LEU A 75 9.21 -14.59 17.85
CA LEU A 75 8.73 -15.97 17.76
C LEU A 75 9.35 -16.85 18.86
N ILE A 76 10.68 -16.79 19.02
CA ILE A 76 11.41 -17.56 20.04
C ILE A 76 10.94 -17.19 21.44
N ALA A 77 10.86 -15.89 21.75
CA ALA A 77 10.45 -15.41 23.06
C ALA A 77 9.00 -15.81 23.39
N HIS A 78 8.09 -15.71 22.41
CA HIS A 78 6.70 -16.13 22.60
C HIS A 78 6.59 -17.63 22.82
N GLN A 79 7.25 -18.45 21.99
CA GLN A 79 7.24 -19.90 22.12
C GLN A 79 7.81 -20.36 23.47
N ALA A 80 8.90 -19.74 23.95
CA ALA A 80 9.45 -20.05 25.26
C ALA A 80 8.48 -19.71 26.42
N LYS A 81 7.62 -18.70 26.24
CA LYS A 81 6.67 -18.23 27.26
C LYS A 81 5.34 -18.98 27.25
N THR A 82 4.80 -19.28 26.06
CA THR A 82 3.42 -19.80 25.90
C THR A 82 3.37 -21.23 25.38
N GLY A 83 4.48 -21.74 24.83
CA GLY A 83 4.52 -23.01 24.09
C GLY A 83 3.89 -22.96 22.70
N LYS A 84 3.39 -21.80 22.25
CA LYS A 84 2.71 -21.62 20.96
C LYS A 84 3.59 -20.84 19.98
N VAL A 85 3.20 -20.87 18.71
CA VAL A 85 3.80 -20.06 17.64
C VAL A 85 2.74 -19.15 17.04
N TYR A 86 3.14 -17.94 16.64
CA TYR A 86 2.27 -17.02 15.92
C TYR A 86 1.92 -17.57 14.54
N SER A 87 0.63 -17.76 14.25
CA SER A 87 0.11 -18.04 12.90
C SER A 87 -0.27 -16.77 12.13
N LEU A 88 -0.53 -15.66 12.85
CA LEU A 88 -0.87 -14.36 12.29
C LEU A 88 0.18 -13.32 12.66
N ILE A 89 0.78 -12.68 11.66
CA ILE A 89 1.75 -11.61 11.84
C ILE A 89 1.32 -10.40 11.00
N PHE A 90 0.95 -9.32 11.66
CA PHE A 90 0.60 -8.05 11.05
C PHE A 90 1.80 -7.12 11.04
N LEU A 91 2.05 -6.50 9.90
CA LEU A 91 3.17 -5.60 9.67
C LEU A 91 2.64 -4.19 9.43
N GLN A 92 2.98 -3.26 10.32
CA GLN A 92 2.59 -1.86 10.18
C GLN A 92 3.02 -1.31 8.82
N ASN A 93 2.11 -0.61 8.14
CA ASN A 93 2.36 0.00 6.83
C ASN A 93 2.82 -1.01 5.75
N HIS A 94 2.36 -2.26 5.82
CA HIS A 94 2.80 -3.30 4.89
C HIS A 94 1.70 -4.33 4.56
N GLY A 95 1.30 -5.16 5.53
CA GLY A 95 0.34 -6.24 5.29
C GLY A 95 0.36 -7.33 6.35
N ILE A 96 0.08 -8.58 5.96
CA ILE A 96 -0.07 -9.72 6.87
C ILE A 96 0.63 -10.98 6.36
N PHE A 97 1.27 -11.72 7.26
CA PHE A 97 1.69 -13.11 7.04
C PHE A 97 0.75 -14.06 7.78
N VAL A 98 0.33 -15.12 7.09
CA VAL A 98 -0.49 -16.20 7.65
C VAL A 98 0.23 -17.53 7.46
N GLY A 99 0.41 -18.29 8.54
CA GLY A 99 0.95 -19.64 8.55
C GLY A 99 -0.12 -20.70 8.82
N GLY A 100 -0.06 -21.84 8.11
CA GLY A 100 -1.04 -22.92 8.23
C GLY A 100 -0.52 -24.28 7.74
N GLN A 101 -1.24 -25.35 8.06
CA GLN A 101 -0.92 -26.74 7.72
C GLN A 101 -1.38 -27.14 6.31
N SER A 102 -2.37 -26.45 5.74
CA SER A 102 -2.84 -26.65 4.37
C SER A 102 -3.27 -25.34 3.70
N LEU A 103 -3.46 -25.36 2.38
CA LEU A 103 -3.96 -24.19 1.65
C LEU A 103 -5.42 -23.86 2.00
N GLU A 104 -6.22 -24.88 2.31
CA GLU A 104 -7.60 -24.72 2.79
C GLU A 104 -7.64 -24.01 4.13
N GLU A 105 -6.74 -24.35 5.05
CA GLU A 105 -6.60 -23.65 6.33
C GLU A 105 -6.20 -22.19 6.13
N ILE A 106 -5.22 -21.92 5.25
CA ILE A 106 -4.83 -20.54 4.90
C ILE A 106 -6.04 -19.75 4.37
N ALA A 107 -6.81 -20.31 3.44
CA ALA A 107 -7.97 -19.65 2.86
C ALA A 107 -9.06 -19.37 3.90
N GLN A 108 -9.29 -20.31 4.82
CA GLN A 108 -10.22 -20.13 5.93
C GLN A 108 -9.75 -19.02 6.88
N ILE A 109 -8.47 -19.00 7.27
CA ILE A 109 -7.92 -17.95 8.12
C ILE A 109 -8.03 -16.58 7.46
N TYR A 110 -7.73 -16.45 6.17
CA TYR A 110 -7.91 -15.17 5.46
C TYR A 110 -9.38 -14.74 5.41
N THR A 111 -10.31 -15.67 5.20
CA THR A 111 -11.75 -15.37 5.23
C THR A 111 -12.17 -14.83 6.60
N GLU A 112 -11.69 -15.44 7.68
CA GLU A 112 -11.95 -14.99 9.06
C GLU A 112 -11.31 -13.63 9.35
N VAL A 113 -10.06 -13.41 8.95
CA VAL A 113 -9.38 -12.12 9.12
C VAL A 113 -10.12 -11.00 8.39
N LEU A 114 -10.46 -11.21 7.11
CA LEU A 114 -11.12 -10.21 6.29
C LEU A 114 -12.53 -9.91 6.83
N SER A 115 -13.33 -10.93 7.13
CA SER A 115 -14.67 -10.73 7.70
C SER A 115 -14.65 -10.05 9.08
N THR A 116 -13.66 -10.37 9.92
CA THR A 116 -13.49 -9.73 11.24
C THR A 116 -13.18 -8.25 11.09
N ILE A 117 -12.28 -7.87 10.18
CA ILE A 117 -11.97 -6.44 9.93
C ILE A 117 -13.17 -5.75 9.30
N GLU A 118 -13.82 -6.38 8.32
CA GLU A 118 -14.97 -5.82 7.61
C GLU A 118 -16.12 -5.48 8.57
N ALA A 119 -16.36 -6.33 9.57
CA ALA A 119 -17.38 -6.13 10.59
C ALA A 119 -17.11 -4.92 11.52
N GLN A 120 -15.89 -4.37 11.51
CA GLN A 120 -15.53 -3.19 12.30
C GLN A 120 -15.59 -1.89 11.50
N LEU A 121 -15.82 -1.96 10.19
CA LEU A 121 -15.78 -0.78 9.34
C LEU A 121 -16.95 0.17 9.64
N VAL A 122 -16.64 1.46 9.81
CA VAL A 122 -17.67 2.50 9.94
C VAL A 122 -18.34 2.83 8.61
N ARG A 123 -17.62 2.66 7.50
CA ARG A 123 -18.12 2.77 6.13
C ARG A 123 -17.16 2.09 5.14
N LYS A 124 -17.59 1.98 3.89
CA LYS A 124 -16.76 1.52 2.74
C LYS A 124 -16.64 2.64 1.71
N PRO A 125 -15.54 2.68 0.92
CA PRO A 125 -15.40 3.66 -0.15
C PRO A 125 -16.46 3.42 -1.24
N ASP A 126 -17.01 4.50 -1.79
CA ASP A 126 -17.94 4.44 -2.92
C ASP A 126 -17.25 4.77 -4.23
N PHE A 127 -16.85 3.72 -4.96
CA PHE A 127 -16.19 3.84 -6.25
C PHE A 127 -17.16 3.88 -7.44
N THR A 128 -18.44 4.21 -7.23
CA THR A 128 -19.38 4.44 -8.32
C THR A 128 -18.88 5.57 -9.22
N GLU A 129 -18.75 5.28 -10.52
CA GLU A 129 -18.27 6.23 -11.52
C GLU A 129 -19.18 7.46 -11.62
N CYS A 130 -18.57 8.61 -11.87
CA CYS A 130 -19.19 9.91 -11.90
C CYS A 130 -18.83 10.66 -13.17
N GLU A 131 -19.81 11.38 -13.72
CA GLU A 131 -19.53 12.31 -14.81
C GLU A 131 -18.58 13.42 -14.35
N ALA A 132 -17.73 13.82 -15.29
CA ALA A 132 -16.78 14.92 -15.20
C ALA A 132 -16.86 15.74 -16.49
N ASP A 133 -16.45 17.00 -16.41
CA ASP A 133 -16.38 17.91 -17.55
C ASP A 133 -15.37 17.38 -18.60
N ALA A 134 -15.90 16.90 -19.73
CA ALA A 134 -15.10 16.23 -20.77
C ALA A 134 -14.03 17.15 -21.37
N ASP A 135 -14.33 18.44 -21.55
CA ASP A 135 -13.39 19.42 -22.12
C ASP A 135 -12.22 19.65 -21.16
N LYS A 136 -12.50 19.75 -19.85
CA LYS A 136 -11.44 19.84 -18.82
C LYS A 136 -10.59 18.57 -18.79
N VAL A 137 -11.22 17.38 -18.85
CA VAL A 137 -10.51 16.09 -18.86
C VAL A 137 -9.60 15.97 -20.07
N GLU A 138 -10.08 16.30 -21.26
CA GLU A 138 -9.28 16.24 -22.50
C GLU A 138 -8.09 17.20 -22.44
N LYS A 139 -8.32 18.44 -22.00
CA LYS A 139 -7.26 19.44 -21.83
C LYS A 139 -6.16 18.97 -20.89
N VAL A 140 -6.51 18.46 -19.70
CA VAL A 140 -5.52 17.97 -18.74
C VAL A 140 -4.80 16.74 -19.28
N SER A 141 -5.53 15.82 -19.91
CA SER A 141 -4.94 14.61 -20.51
C SER A 141 -3.93 14.96 -21.60
N GLY A 142 -4.25 15.92 -22.49
CA GLY A 142 -3.35 16.40 -23.52
C GLY A 142 -2.08 17.03 -22.96
N VAL A 143 -2.19 17.81 -21.87
CA VAL A 143 -1.02 18.37 -21.17
C VAL A 143 -0.13 17.26 -20.60
N LEU A 144 -0.71 16.29 -19.89
CA LEU A 144 0.05 15.19 -19.28
C LEU A 144 0.69 14.30 -20.34
N GLN A 145 0.00 14.03 -21.45
CA GLN A 145 0.51 13.27 -22.60
C GLN A 145 1.70 13.97 -23.26
N GLY A 146 1.71 15.31 -23.30
CA GLY A 146 2.83 16.09 -23.81
C GLY A 146 4.05 16.11 -22.88
N LEU A 147 3.85 15.92 -21.57
CA LEU A 147 4.92 15.90 -20.57
C LEU A 147 5.58 14.53 -20.42
N LYS A 148 4.81 13.45 -20.54
CA LYS A 148 5.30 12.07 -20.48
C LYS A 148 4.66 11.25 -21.59
N ASN A 149 5.48 10.50 -22.32
CA ASN A 149 5.02 9.60 -23.38
C ASN A 149 4.47 8.28 -22.80
N GLU A 150 3.45 8.39 -21.95
CA GLU A 150 2.77 7.28 -21.30
C GLU A 150 1.27 7.35 -21.56
N ARG A 151 0.56 6.23 -21.43
CA ARG A 151 -0.90 6.21 -21.54
C ARG A 151 -1.52 6.93 -20.34
N ILE A 152 -2.27 8.00 -20.59
CA ILE A 152 -3.02 8.71 -19.55
C ILE A 152 -4.37 8.04 -19.34
N LEU A 153 -4.69 7.70 -18.10
CA LEU A 153 -5.99 7.18 -17.69
C LEU A 153 -6.67 8.18 -16.78
N PHE A 154 -7.97 8.41 -16.98
CA PHE A 154 -8.78 9.27 -16.12
C PHE A 154 -9.84 8.44 -15.38
N ARG A 155 -10.08 8.75 -14.10
CA ARG A 155 -11.18 8.21 -13.31
C ARG A 155 -11.78 9.28 -12.40
N ASN A 156 -13.09 9.22 -12.23
CA ASN A 156 -13.81 10.06 -11.29
C ASN A 156 -14.92 9.22 -10.65
N THR A 157 -14.87 9.08 -9.33
CA THR A 157 -15.84 8.32 -8.56
C THR A 157 -16.45 9.19 -7.46
N LEU A 158 -17.52 8.74 -6.82
CA LEU A 158 -18.10 9.45 -5.68
C LEU A 158 -17.06 9.66 -4.56
N GLU A 159 -16.27 8.65 -4.22
CA GLU A 159 -15.21 8.77 -3.22
C GLU A 159 -14.09 9.73 -3.66
N PHE A 160 -13.73 9.75 -4.95
CA PHE A 160 -12.77 10.74 -5.46
C PHE A 160 -13.33 12.16 -5.39
N LYS A 161 -14.62 12.39 -5.63
CA LYS A 161 -15.23 13.72 -5.45
C LYS A 161 -15.09 14.21 -4.01
N HIS A 162 -15.38 13.35 -3.04
CA HIS A 162 -15.19 13.68 -1.62
C HIS A 162 -13.73 13.96 -1.29
N LEU A 163 -12.82 13.10 -1.73
CA LEU A 163 -11.39 13.26 -1.50
C LEU A 163 -10.83 14.54 -2.12
N LEU A 164 -11.31 14.93 -3.30
CA LEU A 164 -10.80 16.05 -4.10
C LEU A 164 -11.54 17.37 -3.88
N THR A 165 -12.34 17.48 -2.81
CA THR A 165 -13.04 18.73 -2.46
C THR A 165 -12.06 19.81 -2.00
N ASP A 166 -11.11 19.45 -1.14
CA ASP A 166 -10.14 20.37 -0.56
C ASP A 166 -8.85 19.65 -0.12
N ARG A 167 -7.83 20.43 0.25
CA ARG A 167 -6.51 19.90 0.64
C ARG A 167 -6.52 19.11 1.94
N SER A 168 -7.42 19.40 2.88
CA SER A 168 -7.57 18.66 4.13
C SER A 168 -8.16 17.27 3.87
N SER A 169 -9.18 17.20 3.02
CA SER A 169 -9.78 15.94 2.55
C SER A 169 -8.74 15.10 1.81
N PHE A 170 -8.01 15.70 0.86
CA PHE A 170 -6.95 15.03 0.11
C PHE A 170 -5.78 14.56 0.97
N ALA A 171 -5.43 15.28 2.04
CA ALA A 171 -4.30 14.93 2.91
C ALA A 171 -4.39 13.51 3.46
N LYS A 172 -5.60 12.95 3.61
CA LYS A 172 -5.85 11.56 4.05
C LYS A 172 -5.36 10.49 3.06
N ALA A 173 -5.10 10.85 1.80
CA ALA A 173 -4.54 9.98 0.76
C ALA A 173 -3.32 10.63 0.07
N GLY A 174 -2.73 11.67 0.67
CA GLY A 174 -1.70 12.50 0.07
C GLY A 174 -0.28 11.95 0.15
N SER A 175 -0.08 10.72 0.63
CA SER A 175 1.22 10.05 0.75
C SER A 175 1.05 8.52 0.64
N SER A 176 2.15 7.77 0.62
CA SER A 176 2.13 6.32 0.49
C SER A 176 1.91 5.59 1.82
N PHE A 177 1.09 4.54 1.76
CA PHE A 177 0.83 3.65 2.89
C PHE A 177 1.82 2.49 3.01
N THR A 178 2.23 1.89 1.89
CA THR A 178 3.05 0.66 1.87
C THR A 178 4.16 0.71 0.82
N PRO A 179 5.17 -0.20 0.87
CA PRO A 179 6.22 -0.26 -0.14
C PRO A 179 5.70 -0.42 -1.58
N ASP A 180 4.67 -1.25 -1.79
CA ASP A 180 4.11 -1.48 -3.12
C ASP A 180 3.53 -0.20 -3.73
N HIS A 181 2.84 0.63 -2.93
CA HIS A 181 2.34 1.92 -3.38
C HIS A 181 3.49 2.83 -3.84
N ILE A 182 4.59 2.87 -3.09
CA ILE A 182 5.77 3.69 -3.43
C ILE A 182 6.39 3.24 -4.76
N VAL A 183 6.58 1.93 -4.93
CA VAL A 183 7.28 1.35 -6.09
C VAL A 183 6.44 1.49 -7.36
N TYR A 184 5.18 1.11 -7.29
CA TYR A 184 4.35 0.96 -8.49
C TYR A 184 3.50 2.20 -8.77
N ALA A 185 2.93 2.87 -7.76
CA ALA A 185 2.12 4.09 -7.90
C ALA A 185 2.86 5.40 -7.63
N GLY A 186 4.14 5.31 -7.25
CA GLY A 186 4.94 6.48 -6.88
C GLY A 186 4.73 6.86 -5.42
N PHE A 187 5.76 7.46 -4.82
CA PHE A 187 5.79 7.75 -3.39
C PHE A 187 4.77 8.82 -2.93
N LYS A 188 4.22 9.61 -3.86
CA LYS A 188 3.30 10.69 -3.56
C LYS A 188 2.48 11.09 -4.79
N PRO A 189 1.15 11.23 -4.67
CA PRO A 189 0.31 11.83 -5.71
C PRO A 189 0.53 13.35 -5.79
N LEU A 190 0.42 13.90 -6.99
CA LEU A 190 0.41 15.35 -7.21
C LEU A 190 -1.00 15.91 -7.01
N TRP A 191 -1.18 16.87 -6.11
CA TRP A 191 -2.39 17.69 -6.02
C TRP A 191 -2.29 18.92 -6.92
N VAL A 192 -3.36 19.24 -7.65
CA VAL A 192 -3.51 20.47 -8.44
C VAL A 192 -4.82 21.15 -8.06
N ASP A 193 -4.75 22.41 -7.61
CA ASP A 193 -5.93 23.21 -7.30
C ASP A 193 -6.76 23.49 -8.56
N GLU A 194 -8.05 23.74 -8.39
CA GLU A 194 -8.95 23.99 -9.52
C GLU A 194 -8.51 25.22 -10.33
N GLY A 195 -8.38 25.06 -11.65
CA GLY A 195 -7.95 26.13 -12.55
C GLY A 195 -6.44 26.42 -12.56
N ALA A 196 -5.65 25.74 -11.72
CA ALA A 196 -4.19 25.89 -11.74
C ALA A 196 -3.55 25.26 -12.99
N ASP A 197 -2.33 25.70 -13.31
CA ASP A 197 -1.55 25.17 -14.42
C ASP A 197 -0.94 23.80 -14.05
N VAL A 198 -1.55 22.74 -14.58
CA VAL A 198 -1.11 21.35 -14.39
C VAL A 198 0.34 21.14 -14.84
N SER A 199 0.76 21.76 -15.96
CA SER A 199 2.11 21.59 -16.49
C SER A 199 3.15 22.16 -15.54
N LYS A 200 2.89 23.39 -15.06
CA LYS A 200 3.76 24.04 -14.07
C LYS A 200 3.82 23.24 -12.77
N ALA A 201 2.69 22.76 -12.26
CA ALA A 201 2.63 21.95 -11.04
C ALA A 201 3.41 20.63 -11.19
N PHE A 202 3.29 19.98 -12.36
CA PHE A 202 3.99 18.75 -12.68
C PHE A 202 5.51 18.94 -12.71
N VAL A 203 6.00 19.94 -13.43
CA VAL A 203 7.44 20.25 -13.53
C VAL A 203 8.00 20.65 -12.17
N GLN A 204 7.24 21.42 -11.38
CA GLN A 204 7.63 21.78 -10.02
C GLN A 204 7.77 20.54 -9.12
N PHE A 205 6.80 19.63 -9.17
CA PHE A 205 6.86 18.38 -8.41
C PHE A 205 8.10 17.56 -8.76
N GLU A 206 8.38 17.38 -10.06
CA GLU A 206 9.55 16.62 -10.54
C GLU A 206 10.86 17.26 -10.08
N ARG A 207 10.95 18.59 -10.10
CA ARG A 207 12.12 19.34 -9.61
C ARG A 207 12.33 19.20 -8.11
N GLU A 208 11.26 19.30 -7.32
CA GLU A 208 11.33 19.25 -5.85
C GLU A 208 11.67 17.84 -5.34
N HIS A 209 11.15 16.80 -6.01
CA HIS A 209 11.22 15.43 -5.50
C HIS A 209 12.20 14.54 -6.29
N GLY A 210 12.74 15.02 -7.42
CA GLY A 210 13.68 14.28 -8.27
C GLY A 210 13.04 13.16 -9.09
N SER A 211 11.71 13.09 -9.16
CA SER A 211 10.96 12.11 -9.96
C SER A 211 9.57 12.64 -10.29
N ALA A 212 9.07 12.37 -11.49
CA ALA A 212 7.72 12.73 -11.89
C ALA A 212 6.64 12.03 -11.05
N PRO A 213 5.47 12.67 -10.82
CA PRO A 213 4.34 12.01 -10.21
C PRO A 213 3.73 10.99 -11.18
N LYS A 214 3.28 9.85 -10.67
CA LYS A 214 2.53 8.86 -11.46
C LYS A 214 1.02 9.01 -11.34
N ILE A 215 0.56 9.67 -10.28
CA ILE A 215 -0.84 10.01 -10.05
C ILE A 215 -0.94 11.53 -9.93
N VAL A 216 -1.88 12.13 -10.67
CA VAL A 216 -2.21 13.55 -10.65
C VAL A 216 -3.68 13.71 -10.30
N CYS A 217 -3.95 14.37 -9.20
CA CYS A 217 -5.26 14.62 -8.64
C CYS A 217 -5.62 16.10 -8.85
N VAL A 218 -6.66 16.36 -9.64
CA VAL A 218 -7.11 17.72 -9.94
C VAL A 218 -8.39 17.99 -9.17
N GLN A 219 -8.36 19.03 -8.33
CA GLN A 219 -9.47 19.44 -7.47
C GLN A 219 -10.77 19.59 -8.28
N ASN A 220 -11.88 19.06 -7.74
CA ASN A 220 -13.22 19.08 -8.36
C ASN A 220 -13.33 18.45 -9.77
N LEU A 221 -12.30 17.76 -10.27
CA LEU A 221 -12.30 17.15 -11.60
C LEU A 221 -12.16 15.63 -11.55
N GLY A 222 -11.10 15.13 -10.92
CA GLY A 222 -10.84 13.68 -10.83
C GLY A 222 -9.35 13.34 -10.80
N VAL A 223 -9.07 12.06 -11.01
CA VAL A 223 -7.74 11.46 -10.89
C VAL A 223 -7.23 11.05 -12.26
N PHE A 224 -5.99 11.43 -12.56
CA PHE A 224 -5.25 11.06 -13.75
C PHE A 224 -4.08 10.16 -13.36
N SER A 225 -3.94 9.03 -14.03
CA SER A 225 -2.83 8.10 -13.87
C SER A 225 -1.95 8.10 -15.10
N LEU A 226 -0.64 8.18 -14.88
CA LEU A 226 0.37 7.99 -15.90
C LEU A 226 0.74 6.50 -15.91
N GLY A 227 0.23 5.79 -16.91
CA GLY A 227 0.33 4.34 -17.01
C GLY A 227 -0.82 3.60 -16.32
N GLU A 228 -0.91 2.29 -16.60
CA GLU A 228 -2.03 1.44 -16.16
C GLU A 228 -1.86 0.91 -14.73
N LYS A 229 -0.61 0.69 -14.32
CA LYS A 229 -0.28 0.08 -13.01
C LYS A 229 -0.52 0.99 -11.80
N PRO A 230 -0.28 2.32 -11.86
CA PRO A 230 -0.51 3.20 -10.71
C PRO A 230 -1.98 3.33 -10.31
N LEU A 231 -2.90 3.28 -11.28
CA LEU A 231 -4.32 3.57 -11.05
C LEU A 231 -4.97 2.61 -10.03
N PRO A 232 -4.89 1.27 -10.18
CA PRO A 232 -5.43 0.34 -9.18
C PRO A 232 -4.88 0.56 -7.77
N LEU A 233 -3.59 0.87 -7.64
CA LEU A 233 -2.96 1.14 -6.35
C LEU A 233 -3.39 2.47 -5.75
N PHE A 234 -3.80 3.44 -6.57
CA PHE A 234 -4.41 4.65 -6.04
C PHE A 234 -5.84 4.40 -5.52
N PHE A 235 -6.61 3.51 -6.16
CA PHE A 235 -7.86 3.01 -5.58
C PHE A 235 -7.60 2.32 -4.23
N ASP A 236 -6.57 1.48 -4.14
CA ASP A 236 -6.17 0.86 -2.87
C ASP A 236 -5.77 1.91 -1.82
N THR A 237 -5.03 2.96 -2.22
CA THR A 237 -4.67 4.07 -1.32
C THR A 237 -5.91 4.73 -0.73
N VAL A 238 -6.91 5.03 -1.57
CA VAL A 238 -8.16 5.64 -1.12
C VAL A 238 -8.96 4.66 -0.25
N ALA A 239 -9.01 3.38 -0.61
CA ALA A 239 -9.69 2.36 0.18
C ALA A 239 -9.04 2.19 1.57
N ILE A 240 -7.72 2.11 1.66
CA ILE A 240 -6.97 2.06 2.92
C ILE A 240 -7.27 3.28 3.78
N SER A 241 -7.26 4.48 3.15
CA SER A 241 -7.59 5.72 3.84
C SER A 241 -8.98 5.66 4.48
N VAL A 242 -10.00 5.23 3.73
CA VAL A 242 -11.38 5.08 4.23
C VAL A 242 -11.48 4.01 5.31
N TYR A 243 -10.89 2.82 5.11
CA TYR A 243 -10.95 1.75 6.10
C TYR A 243 -10.26 2.14 7.42
N SER A 244 -9.15 2.87 7.34
CA SER A 244 -8.41 3.35 8.50
C SER A 244 -9.20 4.31 9.39
N GLU A 245 -10.26 4.96 8.88
CA GLU A 245 -11.17 5.81 9.67
C GLU A 245 -11.80 5.03 10.83
N SER A 246 -11.96 3.70 10.69
CA SER A 246 -12.49 2.81 11.73
C SER A 246 -11.47 2.48 12.83
N PHE A 247 -10.21 2.85 12.63
CA PHE A 247 -9.06 2.46 13.46
C PHE A 247 -8.16 3.67 13.82
N GLY A 248 -8.76 4.84 14.01
CA GLY A 248 -8.05 6.07 14.42
C GLY A 248 -7.53 6.93 13.28
N GLY A 249 -7.86 6.59 12.03
CA GLY A 249 -7.49 7.33 10.83
C GLY A 249 -6.14 6.92 10.24
N PRO A 250 -5.76 7.51 9.09
CA PRO A 250 -4.62 7.05 8.31
C PRO A 250 -3.29 7.35 8.99
N ARG A 251 -2.38 6.39 8.90
CA ARG A 251 -0.96 6.48 9.23
C ARG A 251 -0.17 6.18 7.96
N PHE A 252 0.47 7.19 7.39
CA PHE A 252 1.41 7.00 6.30
C PHE A 252 2.74 6.45 6.79
N MET A 253 3.48 5.89 5.84
CA MET A 253 4.89 5.63 6.04
C MET A 253 5.64 6.96 6.23
N ASP A 254 6.62 6.97 7.13
CA ASP A 254 7.43 8.17 7.38
C ASP A 254 8.36 8.49 6.19
N GLU A 255 8.82 9.75 6.12
CA GLU A 255 9.67 10.21 5.02
C GLU A 255 10.99 9.45 4.93
N ALA A 256 11.55 9.01 6.06
CA ALA A 256 12.82 8.28 6.09
C ALA A 256 12.69 6.90 5.42
N MET A 257 11.61 6.19 5.71
CA MET A 257 11.30 4.90 5.12
C MET A 257 10.88 5.04 3.65
N ILE A 258 10.09 6.06 3.30
CA ILE A 258 9.78 6.38 1.90
C ILE A 258 11.08 6.60 1.12
N ASN A 259 11.99 7.43 1.63
CA ASN A 259 13.27 7.70 0.98
C ASN A 259 14.17 6.46 0.91
N PHE A 260 14.14 5.60 1.92
CA PHE A 260 14.83 4.31 1.88
C PHE A 260 14.30 3.45 0.72
N ILE A 261 13.00 3.22 0.63
CA ILE A 261 12.38 2.36 -0.39
C ILE A 261 12.62 2.91 -1.80
N ARG A 262 12.46 4.22 -2.00
CA ARG A 262 12.71 4.87 -3.31
C ARG A 262 14.13 4.64 -3.84
N ASN A 263 15.10 4.56 -2.93
CA ASN A 263 16.51 4.44 -3.28
C ASN A 263 17.04 3.01 -3.17
N TRP A 264 16.27 2.08 -2.62
CA TRP A 264 16.69 0.72 -2.39
C TRP A 264 16.85 -0.03 -3.71
N GLU A 265 18.08 -0.48 -4.01
CA GLU A 265 18.44 -1.17 -5.26
C GLU A 265 17.55 -2.37 -5.58
N VAL A 266 17.07 -3.05 -4.54
CA VAL A 266 16.21 -4.22 -4.68
C VAL A 266 14.84 -3.84 -5.25
N GLU A 267 14.30 -2.70 -4.85
CA GLU A 267 13.01 -2.22 -5.35
C GLU A 267 13.11 -1.53 -6.71
N LYS A 268 14.26 -0.89 -7.00
CA LYS A 268 14.57 -0.44 -8.37
C LYS A 268 14.50 -1.61 -9.35
N TYR A 269 15.04 -2.78 -8.98
CA TYR A 269 14.93 -4.00 -9.79
C TYR A 269 13.47 -4.50 -9.92
N ARG A 270 12.69 -4.55 -8.82
CA ARG A 270 11.27 -4.96 -8.88
C ARG A 270 10.46 -4.06 -9.82
N SER A 271 10.68 -2.75 -9.79
CA SER A 271 10.00 -1.82 -10.68
C SER A 271 10.33 -2.05 -12.17
N GLN A 272 11.57 -2.50 -12.47
CA GLN A 272 12.06 -2.76 -13.83
C GLN A 272 11.66 -4.13 -14.39
N VAL A 273 11.47 -5.14 -13.54
CA VAL A 273 11.04 -6.47 -14.00
C VAL A 273 9.53 -6.53 -14.16
N SER A 274 8.80 -5.72 -13.40
CA SER A 274 7.36 -5.55 -13.55
C SER A 274 6.96 -4.56 -14.63
N SER A 275 7.89 -3.81 -15.27
CA SER A 275 7.58 -2.79 -16.30
C SER A 275 7.25 -3.39 -17.65
#